data_AF-A0A1U8NZ55-F1
#
_entry.id   AF-A0A1U8NZ55-F1
#
_cell.length_a   1.000
_cell.length_b   1.000
_cell.length_c   1.000
_cell.angle_alpha   90.00
_cell.angle_beta   90.00
_cell.angle_gamma   90.00
#
_symmetry.space_group_name_H-M   'P 1'
#
loop_
_entity.id
_entity.type
_entity.pdbx_description
1 polymer ?
#
loop_
_entity_poly.entity_id
_entity_poly.type
_entity_poly.pdbx_seq_one_letter_code
_entity_poly.pdbx_strand_id
1 'polypeptide(L)'
;MKMITCDRATYDTAMMAHKKYEPFLNKSIDHYDEMALVVGKDMATGSFARTFADIDLNDGNQDSVPLDCYNEEDEEVRTNVSSSGTSKHKRKNVQESVVDEQVKFVGEQLGKIANALEQFTADKTPQLYEQVMSMKEEGFHDDFLCSVFDYLVSHESEAKAFLVKNKKHKKIWLQKFSQG
;
A
#
# COMPACT_ATOMS: atom_id res chain seq x y z
N MET A 1 14.62 -43.37 -6.38
CA MET A 1 13.22 -43.25 -6.85
C MET A 1 12.30 -43.17 -5.64
N LYS A 2 11.40 -42.19 -5.63
CA LYS A 2 10.36 -42.04 -4.61
C LYS A 2 9.02 -42.38 -5.25
N MET A 3 8.20 -43.15 -4.56
CA MET A 3 6.92 -43.65 -5.06
C MET A 3 5.96 -43.80 -3.88
N ILE A 4 4.66 -43.68 -4.14
CA ILE A 4 3.63 -43.96 -3.15
C ILE A 4 3.63 -45.47 -2.93
N THR A 5 3.86 -45.88 -1.68
CA THR A 5 3.83 -47.29 -1.27
C THR A 5 2.72 -47.49 -0.25
N CYS A 6 1.96 -48.57 -0.40
CA CYS A 6 0.97 -49.01 0.58
C CYS A 6 0.97 -50.53 0.64
N ASP A 7 0.40 -51.09 1.71
CA ASP A 7 0.24 -52.53 1.83
C ASP A 7 -0.82 -53.04 0.83
N ARG A 8 -0.76 -54.35 0.54
CA ARG A 8 -1.58 -54.95 -0.51
C ARG A 8 -3.08 -54.86 -0.24
N ALA A 9 -3.51 -54.99 1.01
CA ALA A 9 -4.93 -54.93 1.34
C ALA A 9 -5.49 -53.52 1.15
N THR A 10 -4.70 -52.51 1.52
CA THR A 10 -5.03 -51.09 1.29
C THR A 10 -5.04 -50.75 -0.20
N TYR A 11 -4.07 -51.26 -0.97
CA TYR A 11 -4.03 -51.08 -2.43
C TYR A 11 -5.29 -51.64 -3.10
N ASP A 12 -5.63 -52.90 -2.80
CA ASP A 12 -6.76 -53.58 -3.43
C ASP A 12 -8.09 -52.89 -3.07
N THR A 13 -8.25 -52.43 -1.83
CA THR A 13 -9.43 -51.68 -1.38
C THR A 13 -9.56 -50.34 -2.12
N ALA A 14 -8.46 -49.59 -2.24
CA ALA A 14 -8.46 -48.32 -2.97
C ALA A 14 -8.73 -48.51 -4.47
N MET A 15 -8.21 -49.58 -5.07
CA MET A 15 -8.45 -49.96 -6.46
C MET A 15 -9.91 -50.32 -6.74
N MET A 16 -10.57 -51.01 -5.81
CA MET A 16 -11.99 -51.34 -5.92
C MET A 16 -12.88 -50.10 -5.76
N ALA A 17 -12.54 -49.21 -4.83
CA ALA A 17 -13.29 -47.97 -4.62
C ALA A 17 -13.08 -46.96 -5.75
N HIS A 18 -11.87 -46.91 -6.33
CA HIS A 18 -11.45 -45.84 -7.23
C HIS A 18 -10.52 -46.33 -8.34
N LYS A 19 -11.08 -47.14 -9.25
CA LYS A 19 -10.36 -47.72 -10.40
C LYS A 19 -9.61 -46.69 -11.28
N LYS A 20 -10.05 -45.43 -11.29
CA LYS A 20 -9.37 -44.33 -12.01
C LYS A 20 -7.93 -44.05 -11.54
N TYR A 21 -7.54 -44.51 -10.35
CA TYR A 21 -6.20 -44.28 -9.80
C TYR A 21 -5.17 -45.36 -10.14
N GLU A 22 -5.58 -46.45 -10.79
CA GLU A 22 -4.70 -47.52 -11.29
C GLU A 22 -3.44 -46.99 -11.99
N PRO A 23 -3.54 -45.97 -12.88
CA PRO A 23 -2.38 -45.50 -13.61
C PRO A 23 -1.40 -44.68 -12.77
N PHE A 24 -1.66 -44.41 -11.50
CA PHE A 24 -0.84 -43.49 -10.69
C PHE A 24 -0.22 -44.16 -9.46
N LEU A 25 -0.84 -45.23 -8.95
CA LEU A 25 -0.31 -45.96 -7.80
C LEU A 25 0.92 -46.78 -8.19
N ASN A 26 1.89 -46.89 -7.28
CA ASN A 26 3.16 -47.61 -7.47
C ASN A 26 3.99 -47.15 -8.68
N LYS A 27 3.78 -45.92 -9.17
CA LYS A 27 4.68 -45.28 -10.14
C LYS A 27 5.70 -44.39 -9.44
N SER A 28 6.87 -44.25 -10.03
CA SER A 28 7.85 -43.27 -9.60
C SER A 28 7.27 -41.87 -9.77
N ILE A 29 7.51 -41.02 -8.78
CA ILE A 29 7.23 -39.59 -8.89
C ILE A 29 8.48 -38.94 -9.47
N ASP A 30 8.37 -38.46 -10.69
CA ASP A 30 9.46 -37.77 -11.38
C ASP A 30 9.76 -36.44 -10.69
N HIS A 31 11.04 -36.07 -10.65
CA HIS A 31 11.52 -34.83 -10.03
C HIS A 31 11.14 -34.64 -8.55
N TYR A 32 10.81 -35.72 -7.82
CA TYR A 32 10.41 -35.63 -6.41
C TYR A 32 11.46 -34.90 -5.55
N ASP A 33 12.74 -35.20 -5.74
CA ASP A 33 13.81 -34.58 -4.96
C ASP A 33 13.93 -33.08 -5.27
N GLU A 34 13.68 -32.67 -6.51
CA GLU A 34 13.66 -31.26 -6.92
C GLU A 34 12.44 -30.53 -6.31
N MET A 35 11.25 -31.15 -6.36
CA MET A 35 10.05 -30.60 -5.73
C MET A 35 10.18 -30.51 -4.20
N ALA A 36 10.82 -31.47 -3.55
CA ALA A 36 11.09 -31.44 -2.12
C ALA A 36 12.08 -30.32 -1.73
N LEU A 37 12.96 -29.91 -2.65
CA LEU A 37 13.79 -28.71 -2.45
C LEU A 37 12.97 -27.42 -2.60
N VAL A 38 12.08 -27.35 -3.59
CA VAL A 38 11.25 -26.15 -3.86
C VAL A 38 10.19 -25.92 -2.78
N VAL A 39 9.46 -26.97 -2.38
CA VAL A 39 8.43 -26.91 -1.32
C VAL A 39 9.09 -26.74 0.06
N GLY A 40 10.42 -26.80 0.12
CA GLY A 40 11.16 -26.92 1.35
C GLY A 40 10.87 -28.28 1.99
N LYS A 41 11.86 -28.83 2.68
CA LYS A 41 11.64 -29.90 3.65
C LYS A 41 10.97 -29.33 4.91
N ASP A 42 10.00 -28.43 4.73
CA ASP A 42 9.36 -27.72 5.82
C ASP A 42 8.27 -28.62 6.40
N MET A 43 8.71 -29.53 7.26
CA MET A 43 7.84 -29.89 8.37
C MET A 43 7.72 -28.62 9.18
N ALA A 44 6.56 -27.96 9.11
CA ALA A 44 6.22 -26.82 9.95
C ALA A 44 6.43 -27.22 11.42
N THR A 45 7.64 -27.01 11.90
CA THR A 45 8.04 -27.26 13.26
C THR A 45 7.45 -26.06 13.96
N GLY A 46 6.33 -26.23 14.66
CA GLY A 46 5.62 -25.15 15.35
C GLY A 46 6.44 -24.45 16.45
N SER A 47 7.77 -24.51 16.42
CA SER A 47 8.70 -23.82 17.31
C SER A 47 8.65 -22.29 17.16
N PHE A 48 8.02 -21.76 16.11
CA PHE A 48 7.77 -20.31 15.98
C PHE A 48 6.43 -19.87 16.58
N ALA A 49 5.67 -20.76 17.23
CA ALA A 49 4.49 -20.36 17.99
C ALA A 49 4.93 -19.59 19.25
N ARG A 50 5.19 -18.30 19.10
CA ARG A 50 5.42 -17.39 20.25
C ARG A 50 4.11 -17.23 21.00
N THR A 51 4.11 -17.52 22.30
CA THR A 51 3.00 -17.12 23.17
C THR A 51 3.24 -15.69 23.67
N PHE A 52 2.18 -15.00 24.10
CA PHE A 52 2.28 -13.61 24.58
C PHE A 52 3.28 -13.41 25.73
N ALA A 53 3.68 -14.48 26.43
CA ALA A 53 4.67 -14.43 27.51
C ALA A 53 6.12 -14.37 27.01
N ASP A 54 6.39 -14.71 25.74
CA ASP A 54 7.74 -14.83 25.17
C ASP A 54 8.23 -13.53 24.49
N ILE A 55 7.42 -12.46 24.55
CA ILE A 55 7.76 -11.14 23.98
C ILE A 55 8.39 -10.29 25.09
N ASP A 56 9.71 -10.31 25.20
CA ASP A 56 10.45 -9.39 26.06
C ASP A 56 10.45 -7.98 25.42
N LEU A 57 9.88 -7.02 26.14
CA LEU A 57 9.73 -5.62 25.69
C LEU A 57 10.91 -4.73 26.11
N ASN A 58 11.93 -5.27 26.79
CA ASN A 58 13.02 -4.49 27.35
C ASN A 58 14.33 -4.52 26.52
N ASP A 59 14.42 -5.29 25.43
CA ASP A 59 15.60 -5.27 24.57
C ASP A 59 15.47 -4.22 23.47
N GLY A 60 15.92 -3.02 23.79
CA GLY A 60 16.11 -1.96 22.82
C GLY A 60 17.24 -2.34 21.87
N ASN A 61 16.86 -2.69 20.63
CA ASN A 61 17.67 -2.81 19.41
C ASN A 61 18.05 -4.25 19.03
N GLN A 62 17.44 -4.80 17.98
CA GLN A 62 18.08 -5.16 16.70
C GLN A 62 17.04 -5.83 15.78
N ASP A 63 16.83 -5.20 14.63
CA ASP A 63 16.54 -5.78 13.31
C ASP A 63 16.11 -7.27 13.26
N SER A 64 14.83 -7.55 13.01
CA SER A 64 14.38 -8.78 12.33
C SER A 64 12.90 -8.71 11.99
N VAL A 65 12.62 -8.36 10.74
CA VAL A 65 11.31 -8.57 10.10
C VAL A 65 11.27 -10.02 9.57
N PRO A 66 10.18 -10.76 9.85
CA PRO A 66 9.53 -11.54 8.80
C PRO A 66 8.04 -11.18 8.78
N LEU A 67 7.60 -10.30 7.88
CA LEU A 67 7.08 -10.64 6.55
C LEU A 67 6.13 -11.84 6.56
N ASP A 68 4.85 -11.49 6.68
CA ASP A 68 3.74 -11.90 5.82
C ASP A 68 3.43 -13.39 5.65
N CYS A 69 2.23 -13.79 6.06
CA CYS A 69 1.45 -14.79 5.33
C CYS A 69 -0.03 -14.53 5.59
N TYR A 70 -0.68 -13.90 4.61
CA TYR A 70 -2.09 -14.13 4.28
C TYR A 70 -2.43 -15.62 4.40
N ASN A 71 -3.55 -15.95 5.05
CA ASN A 71 -4.27 -17.18 4.75
C ASN A 71 -5.76 -16.90 4.76
N GLU A 72 -6.27 -17.01 3.55
CA GLU A 72 -7.64 -17.03 3.10
C GLU A 72 -8.35 -18.29 3.62
N GLU A 73 -9.64 -18.13 3.95
CA GLU A 73 -10.72 -19.13 3.87
C GLU A 73 -10.49 -20.54 4.44
N ASP A 74 -11.18 -20.84 5.56
CA ASP A 74 -11.51 -22.22 5.92
C ASP A 74 -13.01 -22.39 6.17
N GLU A 75 -13.57 -23.32 5.39
CA GLU A 75 -14.94 -23.80 5.33
C GLU A 75 -15.40 -24.47 6.63
N GLU A 76 -16.70 -24.32 6.89
CA GLU A 76 -17.43 -24.72 8.08
C GLU A 76 -17.59 -26.26 8.17
N VAL A 77 -16.83 -26.95 9.03
CA VAL A 77 -17.16 -28.32 9.47
C VAL A 77 -17.56 -28.35 10.94
N ARG A 78 -18.88 -28.41 11.14
CA ARG A 78 -19.57 -28.57 12.42
C ARG A 78 -19.19 -29.88 13.10
N THR A 79 -18.70 -29.80 14.34
CA THR A 79 -18.90 -30.85 15.33
C THR A 79 -19.27 -30.24 16.67
N ASN A 80 -20.47 -30.59 17.15
CA ASN A 80 -21.03 -30.11 18.41
C ASN A 80 -20.45 -30.94 19.57
N VAL A 81 -19.64 -30.31 20.42
CA VAL A 81 -19.36 -30.82 21.77
C VAL A 81 -19.73 -29.74 22.78
N SER A 82 -20.77 -30.04 23.55
CA SER A 82 -21.24 -29.24 24.67
C SER A 82 -20.32 -29.46 25.86
N SER A 83 -19.83 -28.38 26.47
CA SER A 83 -20.03 -28.11 27.92
C SER A 83 -19.07 -27.06 28.49
N SER A 84 -19.60 -26.42 29.53
CA SER A 84 -18.89 -25.83 30.68
C SER A 84 -18.34 -24.42 30.52
N GLY A 85 -18.94 -23.53 31.31
CA GLY A 85 -18.65 -22.11 31.34
C GLY A 85 -17.23 -21.78 31.82
N THR A 86 -16.72 -20.69 31.27
CA THR A 86 -15.67 -19.88 31.89
C THR A 86 -15.97 -18.41 31.61
N SER A 87 -15.59 -17.58 32.58
CA SER A 87 -15.97 -16.19 32.78
C SER A 87 -16.05 -15.32 31.52
N LYS A 88 -17.13 -14.54 31.44
CA LYS A 88 -17.20 -13.33 30.62
C LYS A 88 -16.24 -12.28 31.19
N HIS A 89 -14.95 -12.43 30.95
CA HIS A 89 -14.05 -11.27 31.01
C HIS A 89 -14.36 -10.42 29.78
N LYS A 90 -15.14 -9.34 30.00
CA LYS A 90 -15.06 -8.15 29.16
C LYS A 90 -13.60 -7.69 29.20
N ARG A 91 -12.77 -8.15 28.27
CA ARG A 91 -11.50 -7.50 27.96
C ARG A 91 -11.86 -6.12 27.47
N LYS A 92 -11.60 -5.14 28.32
CA LYS A 92 -11.76 -3.74 28.00
C LYS A 92 -10.88 -3.45 26.79
N ASN A 93 -11.56 -2.98 25.77
CA ASN A 93 -11.09 -2.47 24.51
C ASN A 93 -9.84 -1.56 24.59
N VAL A 94 -8.65 -2.12 24.45
CA VAL A 94 -7.36 -1.37 24.39
C VAL A 94 -6.65 -1.56 23.04
N GLN A 95 -6.96 -2.62 22.28
CA GLN A 95 -6.41 -2.82 20.94
C GLN A 95 -7.14 -1.99 19.86
N GLU A 96 -8.44 -1.74 19.98
CA GLU A 96 -9.19 -0.91 19.00
C GLU A 96 -8.69 0.53 19.02
N SER A 97 -8.26 1.07 20.17
CA SER A 97 -7.73 2.43 20.24
C SER A 97 -6.41 2.61 19.50
N VAL A 98 -5.56 1.58 19.43
CA VAL A 98 -4.28 1.65 18.68
C VAL A 98 -4.53 1.56 17.18
N VAL A 99 -5.46 0.71 16.76
CA VAL A 99 -5.88 0.61 15.35
C VAL A 99 -6.57 1.90 14.89
N ASP A 100 -7.46 2.45 15.71
CA ASP A 100 -8.15 3.73 15.46
C ASP A 100 -7.16 4.89 15.32
N GLU A 101 -6.12 4.91 16.16
CA GLU A 101 -5.07 5.93 16.09
C GLU A 101 -4.21 5.81 14.82
N GLN A 102 -3.90 4.59 14.38
CA GLN A 102 -3.20 4.35 13.11
C GLN A 102 -4.08 4.72 11.90
N VAL A 103 -5.37 4.38 11.91
CA VAL A 103 -6.31 4.73 10.84
C VAL A 103 -6.47 6.25 10.73
N LYS A 104 -6.60 6.95 11.86
CA LYS A 104 -6.60 8.42 11.92
C LYS A 104 -5.32 9.01 11.34
N PHE A 105 -4.15 8.49 11.73
CA PHE A 105 -2.86 8.93 11.20
C PHE A 105 -2.75 8.73 9.68
N VAL A 106 -3.11 7.56 9.17
CA VAL A 106 -3.12 7.27 7.73
C VAL A 106 -4.10 8.19 7.00
N GLY A 107 -5.28 8.43 7.57
CA GLY A 107 -6.26 9.38 7.04
C GLY A 107 -5.72 10.81 6.92
N GLU A 108 -4.99 11.29 7.94
CA GLU A 108 -4.33 12.60 7.91
C GLU A 108 -3.24 12.68 6.83
N GLN A 109 -2.40 11.65 6.69
CA GLN A 109 -1.36 11.63 5.66
C GLN A 109 -1.96 11.58 4.26
N LEU A 110 -3.00 10.77 4.06
CA LEU A 110 -3.73 10.70 2.79
C LEU A 110 -4.37 12.05 2.45
N GLY A 111 -4.92 12.75 3.46
CA GLY A 111 -5.44 14.12 3.30
C GLY A 111 -4.37 15.11 2.83
N LYS A 112 -3.15 15.04 3.38
CA LYS A 112 -2.03 15.89 2.93
C LYS A 112 -1.62 15.59 1.49
N ILE A 113 -1.57 14.32 1.11
CA ILE A 113 -1.26 13.90 -0.27
C ILE A 113 -2.33 14.40 -1.24
N ALA A 114 -3.61 14.20 -0.90
CA ALA A 114 -4.73 14.68 -1.70
C ALA A 114 -4.68 16.20 -1.90
N ASN A 115 -4.45 16.96 -0.83
CA ASN A 115 -4.31 18.42 -0.92
C ASN A 115 -3.11 18.86 -1.78
N ALA A 116 -1.97 18.18 -1.65
CA ALA A 116 -0.79 18.47 -2.47
C ALA A 116 -1.04 18.18 -3.95
N LEU A 117 -1.73 17.08 -4.27
CA LEU A 117 -2.14 16.75 -5.64
C LEU A 117 -3.12 17.78 -6.20
N GLU A 118 -4.11 18.20 -5.41
CA GLU A 118 -5.07 19.23 -5.80
C GLU A 118 -4.35 20.55 -6.13
N GLN A 119 -3.42 20.99 -5.28
CA GLN A 119 -2.60 22.19 -5.52
C GLN A 119 -1.66 22.03 -6.73
N PHE A 120 -1.22 20.82 -7.05
CA PHE A 120 -0.38 20.51 -8.21
C PHE A 120 -1.19 20.57 -9.51
N THR A 121 -2.46 20.14 -9.47
CA THR A 121 -3.36 20.18 -10.63
C THR A 121 -4.13 21.48 -10.79
N ALA A 122 -4.11 22.35 -9.78
CA ALA A 122 -4.84 23.61 -9.81
C ALA A 122 -4.31 24.52 -10.92
N ASP A 123 -5.13 24.76 -11.94
CA ASP A 123 -4.83 25.70 -13.00
C ASP A 123 -4.87 27.13 -12.46
N LYS A 124 -3.70 27.77 -12.38
CA LYS A 124 -3.53 29.15 -11.91
C LYS A 124 -3.59 30.17 -13.04
N THR A 125 -3.83 29.72 -14.28
CA THR A 125 -3.90 30.58 -15.47
C THR A 125 -4.92 31.71 -15.34
N PRO A 126 -6.15 31.49 -14.83
CA PRO A 126 -7.12 32.58 -14.65
C PRO A 126 -6.64 33.64 -13.64
N GLN A 127 -6.05 33.20 -12.52
CA GLN A 127 -5.48 34.09 -11.51
C GLN A 127 -4.30 34.90 -12.06
N LEU A 128 -3.47 34.28 -12.89
CA LEU A 128 -2.36 34.93 -13.57
C LEU A 128 -2.87 36.03 -14.51
N TYR A 129 -3.88 35.72 -15.32
CA TYR A 129 -4.48 36.68 -16.25
C TYR A 129 -5.00 37.91 -15.51
N GLU A 130 -5.80 37.71 -14.45
CA GLU A 130 -6.33 38.81 -13.64
C GLU A 130 -5.21 39.70 -13.08
N GLN A 131 -4.16 39.10 -12.53
CA GLN A 131 -3.07 39.87 -11.95
C GLN A 131 -2.21 40.59 -12.98
N VAL A 132 -1.98 40.00 -14.16
CA VAL A 132 -1.28 40.68 -15.25
C VAL A 132 -2.12 41.85 -15.76
N MET A 133 -3.42 41.66 -15.97
CA MET A 133 -4.31 42.71 -16.44
C MET A 133 -4.53 43.84 -15.42
N SER A 134 -4.46 43.56 -14.12
CA SER A 134 -4.52 44.58 -13.06
C SER A 134 -3.40 45.63 -13.16
N MET A 135 -2.30 45.31 -13.86
CA MET A 135 -1.20 46.24 -14.07
C MET A 135 -1.53 47.34 -15.08
N LYS A 136 -2.67 47.28 -15.77
CA LYS A 136 -3.19 48.39 -16.60
C LYS A 136 -3.30 49.70 -15.82
N GLU A 137 -3.67 49.63 -14.54
CA GLU A 137 -3.74 50.79 -13.63
C GLU A 137 -2.37 51.47 -13.42
N GLU A 138 -1.27 50.75 -13.65
CA GLU A 138 0.10 51.27 -13.54
C GLU A 138 0.60 51.93 -14.85
N GLY A 139 -0.24 51.98 -15.89
CA GLY A 139 0.01 52.66 -17.16
C GLY A 139 0.53 51.76 -18.29
N PHE A 140 0.46 50.43 -18.15
CA PHE A 140 0.85 49.49 -19.21
C PHE A 140 -0.30 49.30 -20.22
N HIS A 141 0.03 49.22 -21.51
CA HIS A 141 -0.93 48.97 -22.58
C HIS A 141 -1.41 47.51 -22.59
N ASP A 142 -2.68 47.29 -22.94
CA ASP A 142 -3.31 45.96 -22.97
C ASP A 142 -2.54 44.99 -23.88
N ASP A 143 -2.13 45.40 -25.08
CA ASP A 143 -1.38 44.55 -26.02
C ASP A 143 -0.05 44.03 -25.43
N PHE A 144 0.65 44.88 -24.66
CA PHE A 144 1.86 44.50 -23.96
C PHE A 144 1.57 43.51 -22.82
N LEU A 145 0.50 43.74 -22.06
CA LEU A 145 0.08 42.84 -20.98
C LEU A 145 -0.37 41.47 -21.51
N CYS A 146 -1.03 41.42 -22.67
CA CYS A 146 -1.34 40.17 -23.37
C CYS A 146 -0.07 39.41 -23.75
N SER A 147 0.92 40.10 -24.34
CA SER A 147 2.21 39.49 -24.69
C SER A 147 2.97 38.94 -23.48
N VAL A 148 2.94 39.68 -22.35
CA VAL A 148 3.49 39.21 -21.07
C VAL A 148 2.76 37.98 -20.57
N PHE A 149 1.43 37.97 -20.64
CA PHE A 149 0.64 36.84 -20.21
C PHE A 149 0.98 35.58 -21.01
N ASP A 150 1.04 35.67 -22.35
CA ASP A 150 1.43 34.56 -23.22
C ASP A 150 2.84 34.04 -22.91
N TYR A 151 3.77 34.97 -22.61
CA TYR A 151 5.11 34.62 -22.15
C TYR A 151 5.08 33.89 -20.80
N LEU A 152 4.34 34.39 -19.81
CA LEU A 152 4.29 33.77 -18.48
C LEU A 152 3.60 32.40 -18.50
N VAL A 153 2.57 32.22 -19.34
CA VAL A 153 1.91 30.91 -19.54
C VAL A 153 2.91 29.87 -20.09
N SER A 154 3.83 30.28 -20.95
CA SER A 154 4.91 29.40 -21.44
C SER A 154 6.08 29.24 -20.47
N HIS A 155 6.20 30.11 -19.45
CA HIS A 155 7.28 30.13 -18.47
C HIS A 155 6.75 30.02 -17.04
N GLU A 156 6.33 28.81 -16.67
CA GLU A 156 5.63 28.52 -15.40
C GLU A 156 6.39 29.02 -14.16
N SER A 157 7.72 28.91 -14.14
CA SER A 157 8.55 29.40 -13.01
C SER A 157 8.48 30.91 -12.85
N GLU A 158 8.46 31.65 -13.95
CA GLU A 158 8.31 33.11 -13.96
C GLU A 158 6.89 33.54 -13.60
N ALA A 159 5.88 32.81 -14.08
CA ALA A 159 4.48 33.02 -13.68
C ALA A 159 4.30 32.85 -12.17
N LYS A 160 4.83 31.75 -11.60
CA LYS A 160 4.81 31.51 -10.15
C LYS A 160 5.51 32.63 -9.40
N ALA A 161 6.69 33.06 -9.85
CA ALA A 161 7.41 34.16 -9.22
C ALA A 161 6.65 35.50 -9.34
N PHE A 162 5.96 35.74 -10.46
CA PHE A 162 5.18 36.94 -10.70
C PHE A 162 3.96 37.01 -9.76
N LEU A 163 3.22 35.91 -9.58
CA LEU A 163 2.06 35.84 -8.69
C LEU A 163 2.40 36.17 -7.22
N VAL A 164 3.60 35.83 -6.77
CA VAL A 164 4.07 36.10 -5.40
C VAL A 164 4.50 37.58 -5.22
N LYS A 165 4.82 38.30 -6.29
CA LYS A 165 5.28 39.70 -6.21
C LYS A 165 4.13 40.62 -5.79
N ASN A 166 4.45 41.61 -4.96
CA ASN A 166 3.55 42.74 -4.70
C ASN A 166 3.44 43.66 -5.95
N LYS A 167 2.48 44.59 -5.94
CA LYS A 167 2.22 45.50 -7.09
C LYS A 167 3.47 46.26 -7.57
N LYS A 168 4.27 46.78 -6.63
CA LYS A 168 5.51 47.52 -6.96
C LYS A 168 6.55 46.63 -7.65
N HIS A 169 6.74 45.40 -7.15
CA HIS A 169 7.68 44.45 -7.73
C HIS A 169 7.23 43.93 -9.09
N LYS A 170 5.92 43.77 -9.30
CA LYS A 170 5.35 43.44 -10.62
C LYS A 170 5.65 44.55 -11.62
N LYS A 171 5.47 45.81 -11.23
CA LYS A 171 5.80 46.96 -12.09
C LYS A 171 7.27 46.96 -12.50
N ILE A 172 8.18 46.81 -11.54
CA ILE A 172 9.63 46.76 -11.82
C ILE A 172 9.97 45.59 -12.74
N TRP A 173 9.34 44.43 -12.52
CA TRP A 173 9.55 43.26 -13.36
C TRP A 173 9.08 43.51 -14.80
N LEU A 174 7.88 44.06 -15.00
CA LEU A 174 7.35 44.41 -16.32
C LEU A 174 8.23 45.43 -17.06
N GLN A 175 8.76 46.42 -16.35
CA GLN A 175 9.68 47.41 -16.93
C GLN A 175 10.99 46.79 -17.40
N LYS A 176 11.49 45.78 -16.69
CA LYS A 176 12.68 45.02 -17.12
C LYS A 176 12.36 44.10 -18.28
N PHE A 177 11.19 43.47 -18.26
CA PHE A 177 10.71 42.61 -19.33
C PHE A 177 10.58 43.38 -20.66
N SER A 178 10.11 44.63 -20.63
CA SER A 178 10.02 45.46 -21.84
C SER A 178 11.37 45.95 -22.39
N GLN A 179 12.48 45.73 -21.67
CA GLN A 179 13.82 46.19 -22.06
C GLN A 179 14.68 45.09 -22.67
N GLY A 180 14.25 43.82 -22.60
CA GLY A 180 14.91 42.67 -23.22
C GLY A 180 14.29 42.35 -24.56
#